data_AF-A0A523GZI6-F1
#
_entry.id   AF-A0A523GZI6-F1
#
_cell.length_a   1.000
_cell.length_b   1.000
_cell.length_c   1.000
_cell.angle_alpha   90.00
_cell.angle_beta   90.00
_cell.angle_gamma   90.00
#
_symmetry.space_group_name_H-M   'P 1'
#
loop_
_entity.id
_entity.type
_entity.pdbx_description
1 polymer ?
#
loop_
_entity_poly.entity_id
_entity_poly.type
_entity_poly.pdbx_seq_one_letter_code
_entity_poly.pdbx_strand_id
1 'polypeptide(L)'
;MARLLTVALCLYFSLPNYAQSEPNQSSWTRLSPQQREALAPLAKDWDRMDPAKKQKWLGFTKRYPNMTPLEQRRIQMNIGDWNSLTPDQRKQARKKYRKIKNLSPEKRHEIKQKWREYKQLPKSSRKNLR
;
A
#
# COMPACT_ATOMS: atom_id res chain seq x y z
N MET A 1 56.33 24.92 42.56
CA MET A 1 57.17 24.30 41.52
C MET A 1 56.30 23.38 40.68
N ALA A 2 56.18 23.71 39.39
CA ALA A 2 55.65 22.97 38.23
C ALA A 2 56.02 21.45 38.21
N ARG A 3 55.40 20.46 37.53
CA ARG A 3 54.59 20.35 36.28
C ARG A 3 54.31 18.82 36.05
N LEU A 4 53.13 18.35 35.58
CA LEU A 4 52.82 17.72 34.25
C LEU A 4 52.10 16.35 34.45
N LEU A 5 50.87 16.15 33.96
CA LEU A 5 50.43 15.38 32.74
C LEU A 5 50.83 13.88 32.79
N THR A 6 49.97 12.87 32.53
CA THR A 6 49.04 12.63 31.40
C THR A 6 48.24 11.33 31.70
N VAL A 7 46.90 11.32 31.59
CA VAL A 7 46.06 10.89 30.44
C VAL A 7 45.80 9.38 30.33
N ALA A 8 44.51 9.08 30.36
CA ALA A 8 43.85 7.80 30.17
C ALA A 8 44.03 7.24 28.75
N LEU A 9 44.13 5.90 28.65
CA LEU A 9 44.02 5.17 27.39
C LEU A 9 43.03 4.02 27.57
N CYS A 10 41.73 4.36 27.59
CA CYS A 10 40.68 3.39 27.31
C CYS A 10 40.71 3.10 25.81
N LEU A 11 41.18 1.91 25.44
CA LEU A 11 41.14 1.43 24.06
C LEU A 11 39.67 1.32 23.61
N TYR A 12 39.26 2.27 22.78
CA TYR A 12 38.00 2.27 22.06
C TYR A 12 37.96 1.10 21.08
N PHE A 13 37.36 -0.01 21.49
CA PHE A 13 36.83 -0.99 20.54
C PHE A 13 35.54 -0.42 19.93
N SER A 14 35.69 0.35 18.87
CA SER A 14 34.57 0.74 18.01
C SER A 14 34.08 -0.51 17.27
N LEU A 15 33.13 -1.23 17.86
CA LEU A 15 32.35 -2.21 17.11
C LEU A 15 31.55 -1.44 16.05
N PRO A 16 31.70 -1.73 14.75
CA PRO A 16 30.75 -1.24 13.78
C PRO A 16 29.39 -1.81 14.17
N ASN A 17 28.46 -0.93 14.56
CA ASN A 17 27.04 -1.26 14.61
C ASN A 17 26.62 -1.54 13.16
N TYR A 18 26.83 -2.77 12.70
CA TYR A 18 26.03 -3.32 11.61
C TYR A 18 24.60 -3.30 12.15
N ALA A 19 23.86 -2.26 11.80
CA ALA A 19 22.42 -2.27 11.89
C ALA A 19 21.93 -3.43 11.03
N GLN A 20 21.89 -4.63 11.62
CA GLN A 20 21.14 -5.75 11.10
C GLN A 20 19.72 -5.22 10.96
N SER A 21 19.33 -4.89 9.74
CA SER A 21 17.93 -4.69 9.39
C SER A 21 17.24 -5.99 9.77
N GLU A 22 16.53 -6.02 10.90
CA GLU A 22 15.78 -7.20 11.31
C GLU A 22 14.85 -7.59 10.16
N PRO A 23 15.04 -8.74 9.47
CA PRO A 23 14.31 -9.03 8.24
C PRO A 23 12.80 -9.32 8.47
N ASN A 24 12.26 -9.11 9.67
CA ASN A 24 11.15 -9.93 10.13
C ASN A 24 10.03 -9.19 10.88
N GLN A 25 10.12 -7.90 11.21
CA GLN A 25 9.00 -7.25 11.92
C GLN A 25 7.75 -7.04 11.05
N SER A 26 7.88 -7.21 9.73
CA SER A 26 6.79 -7.03 8.76
C SER A 26 6.68 -8.20 7.78
N SER A 27 7.03 -9.41 8.22
CA SER A 27 6.82 -10.62 7.42
C SER A 27 5.33 -10.99 7.37
N TRP A 28 4.90 -11.61 6.26
CA TRP A 28 3.50 -11.99 6.04
C TRP A 28 2.94 -12.86 7.17
N THR A 29 3.78 -13.75 7.72
CA THR A 29 3.42 -14.69 8.79
C THR A 29 3.15 -14.01 10.13
N ARG A 30 3.71 -12.82 10.38
CA ARG A 30 3.49 -12.06 11.62
C ARG A 30 2.28 -11.14 11.59
N LEU A 31 1.61 -11.01 10.44
CA LEU A 31 0.39 -10.23 10.33
C LEU A 31 -0.76 -10.89 11.10
N SER A 32 -1.61 -10.07 11.72
CA SER A 32 -2.81 -10.57 12.39
C SER A 32 -3.74 -11.28 11.37
N PRO A 33 -4.60 -12.22 11.80
CA PRO A 33 -5.55 -12.88 10.90
C PRO A 33 -6.36 -11.89 10.06
N GLN A 34 -6.83 -10.82 10.69
CA GLN A 34 -7.57 -9.74 10.03
C GLN A 34 -6.72 -8.98 9.00
N GLN A 35 -5.45 -8.69 9.30
CA GLN A 35 -4.54 -8.05 8.35
C GLN A 35 -4.29 -8.94 7.14
N ARG A 36 -4.07 -10.25 7.37
CA ARG A 36 -3.88 -11.23 6.29
C ARG A 36 -5.12 -11.36 5.40
N GLU A 37 -6.31 -11.33 5.99
CA GLU A 37 -7.56 -11.34 5.22
C GLU A 37 -7.71 -10.09 4.34
N ALA A 38 -7.52 -8.90 4.92
CA ALA A 38 -7.63 -7.64 4.20
C ALA A 38 -6.59 -7.51 3.07
N LEU A 39 -5.40 -8.06 3.28
CA LEU A 39 -4.24 -7.95 2.39
C LEU A 39 -3.97 -9.22 1.57
N ALA A 40 -4.87 -10.21 1.59
CA ALA A 40 -4.68 -11.51 0.95
C ALA A 40 -4.16 -11.43 -0.50
N PRO A 41 -4.65 -10.50 -1.36
CA PRO A 41 -4.15 -10.39 -2.73
C PRO A 41 -2.70 -9.90 -2.84
N LEU A 42 -2.12 -9.33 -1.78
CA LEU A 42 -0.73 -8.88 -1.72
C LEU A 42 0.20 -9.93 -1.11
N ALA A 43 -0.31 -11.08 -0.64
CA ALA A 43 0.46 -12.07 0.12
C ALA A 43 1.77 -12.49 -0.56
N LYS A 44 1.73 -12.76 -1.87
CA LYS A 44 2.88 -13.22 -2.66
C LYS A 44 4.04 -12.21 -2.68
N ASP A 45 3.70 -10.92 -2.77
CA ASP A 45 4.69 -9.84 -2.93
C ASP A 45 4.96 -9.11 -1.62
N TRP A 46 4.26 -9.47 -0.55
CA TRP A 46 4.29 -8.77 0.72
C TRP A 46 5.71 -8.66 1.26
N ASP A 47 6.41 -9.78 1.41
CA ASP A 47 7.73 -9.79 2.05
C ASP A 47 8.77 -8.96 1.27
N ARG A 48 8.62 -8.86 -0.05
CA ARG A 48 9.50 -8.11 -0.97
C ARG A 48 9.15 -6.62 -1.05
N MET A 49 8.07 -6.21 -0.42
CA MET A 49 7.59 -4.83 -0.47
C MET A 49 8.45 -3.91 0.42
N ASP A 50 8.71 -2.70 -0.09
CA ASP A 50 9.36 -1.64 0.68
C ASP A 50 8.62 -1.38 2.03
N PRO A 51 9.34 -1.21 3.15
CA PRO A 51 8.74 -1.00 4.47
C PRO A 51 7.74 0.16 4.53
N ALA A 52 8.00 1.27 3.83
CA ALA A 52 7.08 2.41 3.83
C ALA A 52 5.75 2.05 3.15
N LYS A 53 5.79 1.23 2.08
CA LYS A 53 4.60 0.75 1.38
C LYS A 53 3.82 -0.25 2.23
N LYS A 54 4.51 -1.17 2.94
CA LYS A 54 3.89 -2.06 3.93
C LYS A 54 3.15 -1.26 5.01
N GLN A 55 3.79 -0.25 5.57
CA GLN A 55 3.18 0.59 6.62
C GLN A 55 1.92 1.30 6.14
N LYS A 56 1.87 1.76 4.88
CA LYS A 56 0.65 2.35 4.30
C LYS A 56 -0.48 1.33 4.18
N TRP A 57 -0.19 0.09 3.79
CA TRP A 57 -1.19 -0.97 3.73
C TRP A 57 -1.69 -1.39 5.11
N LEU A 58 -0.81 -1.52 6.10
CA LEU A 58 -1.20 -1.78 7.49
C LEU A 58 -2.05 -0.66 8.08
N GLY A 59 -1.77 0.60 7.72
CA GLY A 59 -2.63 1.72 8.12
C GLY A 59 -4.05 1.61 7.55
N PHE A 60 -4.19 1.05 6.34
CA PHE A 60 -5.48 0.85 5.70
C PHE A 60 -6.29 -0.29 6.33
N THR A 61 -5.66 -1.38 6.78
CA THR A 61 -6.38 -2.52 7.38
C THR A 61 -7.14 -2.15 8.64
N LYS A 62 -6.75 -1.06 9.34
CA LYS A 62 -7.44 -0.57 10.54
C LYS A 62 -8.93 -0.28 10.33
N ARG A 63 -9.34 0.08 9.11
CA ARG A 63 -10.74 0.40 8.78
C ARG A 63 -11.50 -0.77 8.15
N TYR A 64 -10.80 -1.80 7.70
CA TYR A 64 -11.35 -2.94 6.99
C TYR A 64 -12.46 -3.70 7.74
N PRO A 65 -12.33 -4.01 9.06
CA PRO A 65 -13.40 -4.67 9.81
C PRO A 65 -14.72 -3.89 9.88
N ASN A 66 -14.65 -2.56 9.82
CA ASN A 66 -15.83 -1.71 9.95
C ASN A 66 -16.51 -1.42 8.61
N MET A 67 -16.09 -2.11 7.55
CA MET A 67 -16.65 -1.96 6.20
C MET A 67 -17.70 -3.02 5.93
N THR A 68 -18.64 -2.69 5.05
CA THR A 68 -19.62 -3.68 4.57
C THR A 68 -18.91 -4.78 3.76
N PRO A 69 -19.49 -6.00 3.67
CA PRO A 69 -18.92 -7.09 2.88
C PRO A 69 -18.70 -6.73 1.40
N LEU A 70 -19.52 -5.83 0.85
CA LEU A 70 -19.35 -5.34 -0.53
C LEU A 70 -18.14 -4.42 -0.67
N GLU A 71 -17.89 -3.55 0.30
CA GLU A 71 -16.71 -2.68 0.32
C GLU A 71 -15.43 -3.49 0.49
N GLN A 72 -15.43 -4.44 1.42
CA GLN A 72 -14.32 -5.38 1.65
C GLN A 72 -13.94 -6.12 0.37
N ARG A 73 -14.93 -6.66 -0.35
CA ARG A 73 -14.71 -7.32 -1.66
C ARG A 73 -14.13 -6.38 -2.70
N ARG A 74 -14.66 -5.15 -2.83
CA ARG A 74 -14.12 -4.15 -3.77
C ARG A 74 -12.67 -3.81 -3.49
N ILE A 75 -12.31 -3.74 -2.22
CA ILE A 75 -10.94 -3.48 -1.81
C ILE A 75 -10.04 -4.62 -2.24
N GLN A 76 -10.37 -5.87 -1.87
CA GLN A 76 -9.59 -7.03 -2.24
C GLN A 76 -9.44 -7.16 -3.78
N MET A 77 -10.49 -6.85 -4.54
CA MET A 77 -10.41 -6.86 -6.02
C MET A 77 -9.45 -5.80 -6.58
N ASN A 78 -9.35 -4.63 -5.94
CA ASN A 78 -8.61 -3.49 -6.49
C ASN A 78 -7.23 -3.30 -5.85
N ILE A 79 -6.92 -3.98 -4.75
CA ILE A 79 -5.71 -3.72 -3.95
C ILE A 79 -4.43 -3.97 -4.75
N GLY A 80 -4.42 -5.01 -5.59
CA GLY A 80 -3.31 -5.33 -6.49
C GLY A 80 -3.07 -4.22 -7.53
N ASP A 81 -4.13 -3.78 -8.20
CA ASP A 81 -4.06 -2.66 -9.15
C ASP A 81 -3.57 -1.38 -8.45
N TRP A 82 -4.09 -1.08 -7.27
CA TRP A 82 -3.66 0.10 -6.51
C TRP A 82 -2.19 0.03 -6.08
N ASN A 83 -1.72 -1.19 -5.77
CA ASN A 83 -0.34 -1.47 -5.41
C ASN A 83 0.61 -1.22 -6.60
N SER A 84 0.17 -1.44 -7.84
CA SER A 84 0.98 -1.21 -9.04
C SER A 84 1.01 0.26 -9.51
N LEU A 85 0.07 1.11 -9.06
CA LEU A 85 0.05 2.52 -9.44
C LEU A 85 1.24 3.32 -8.90
N THR A 86 1.81 4.19 -9.74
CA THR A 86 2.79 5.22 -9.34
C THR A 86 2.14 6.34 -8.51
N PRO A 87 2.91 7.16 -7.77
CA PRO A 87 2.37 8.31 -7.03
C PRO A 87 1.52 9.25 -7.89
N ASP A 88 1.96 9.55 -9.12
CA ASP A 88 1.22 10.42 -10.04
C ASP A 88 -0.05 9.76 -10.55
N GLN A 89 -0.01 8.47 -10.90
CA GLN A 89 -1.21 7.74 -11.29
C GLN A 89 -2.24 7.70 -10.15
N ARG A 90 -1.79 7.54 -8.90
CA ARG A 90 -2.66 7.63 -7.72
C ARG A 90 -3.24 9.03 -7.54
N LYS A 91 -2.45 10.08 -7.74
CA LYS A 91 -2.91 11.48 -7.69
C LYS A 91 -4.00 11.72 -8.74
N GLN A 92 -3.79 11.26 -9.97
CA GLN A 92 -4.77 11.34 -11.05
C GLN A 92 -6.03 10.54 -10.74
N ALA A 93 -5.91 9.30 -10.26
CA ALA A 93 -7.04 8.47 -9.87
C ALA A 93 -7.89 9.14 -8.77
N ARG A 94 -7.24 9.71 -7.75
CA ARG A 94 -7.91 10.49 -6.69
C ARG A 94 -8.60 11.73 -7.24
N LYS A 95 -7.96 12.46 -8.17
CA LYS A 95 -8.57 13.63 -8.85
C LYS A 95 -9.82 13.22 -9.63
N LYS A 96 -9.74 12.16 -10.45
CA LYS A 96 -10.89 11.62 -11.20
C LYS A 96 -12.02 11.19 -10.27
N TYR A 97 -11.70 10.47 -9.20
CA TYR A 97 -12.68 10.06 -8.20
C TYR A 97 -13.40 11.25 -7.56
N ARG A 98 -12.66 12.28 -7.12
CA ARG A 98 -13.26 13.49 -6.52
C ARG A 98 -14.23 14.18 -7.49
N LYS A 99 -13.84 14.31 -8.77
CA LYS A 99 -14.73 14.85 -9.81
C LYS A 99 -16.01 14.05 -9.91
N ILE A 100 -15.92 12.72 -10.06
CA ILE A 100 -17.08 11.84 -10.19
C ILE A 100 -17.96 11.87 -8.93
N LYS A 101 -17.35 11.89 -7.73
CA LYS A 101 -18.08 11.93 -6.46
C LYS A 101 -18.96 13.18 -6.33
N ASN A 102 -18.50 14.30 -6.89
CA ASN A 102 -19.21 15.58 -6.85
C ASN A 102 -20.28 15.73 -7.95
N LEU A 103 -20.44 14.75 -8.84
CA LEU A 103 -21.50 14.77 -9.85
C LEU A 103 -22.86 14.41 -9.24
N SER A 104 -23.92 14.83 -9.92
CA SER A 104 -25.29 14.44 -9.54
C SER A 104 -25.44 12.91 -9.51
N PRO A 105 -26.36 12.36 -8.69
CA PRO A 105 -26.65 10.92 -8.65
C PRO A 105 -26.91 10.32 -10.04
N GLU A 106 -27.64 11.04 -10.90
CA GLU A 106 -27.99 10.63 -12.26
C GLU A 106 -26.73 10.50 -13.13
N LYS A 107 -25.84 11.50 -13.08
CA LYS A 107 -24.57 11.46 -13.82
C LYS A 107 -23.63 10.38 -13.33
N ARG A 108 -23.59 10.11 -12.02
CA ARG A 108 -22.84 8.97 -11.47
C ARG A 108 -23.44 7.64 -11.93
N HIS A 109 -24.76 7.54 -12.03
CA HIS A 109 -25.43 6.36 -12.57
C HIS A 109 -25.09 6.13 -14.04
N GLU A 110 -25.16 7.18 -14.87
CA GLU A 110 -24.79 7.14 -16.30
C GLU A 110 -23.36 6.61 -16.49
N ILE A 111 -22.40 7.15 -15.74
CA ILE A 111 -21.00 6.69 -15.78
C ILE A 111 -20.89 5.20 -15.39
N LYS A 112 -21.63 4.77 -14.37
CA LYS A 112 -21.64 3.37 -13.93
C LYS A 112 -22.20 2.44 -15.01
N GLN A 113 -23.23 2.87 -15.75
CA GLN A 113 -23.79 2.09 -16.87
C GLN A 113 -22.79 1.93 -17.99
N LYS A 114 -22.23 3.05 -18.49
CA LYS A 114 -21.19 3.05 -19.53
C LYS A 114 -19.99 2.16 -19.15
N TRP A 115 -19.61 2.16 -17.88
CA TRP A 115 -18.54 1.30 -17.39
C TRP A 115 -18.90 -0.20 -17.40
N ARG A 116 -20.16 -0.55 -17.10
CA ARG A 116 -20.65 -1.94 -17.20
C ARG A 116 -20.66 -2.43 -18.63
N GLU A 117 -21.18 -1.64 -19.55
CA GLU A 117 -21.18 -1.92 -20.99
C GLU A 117 -19.75 -2.13 -21.49
N TYR A 118 -18.83 -1.21 -21.16
CA TYR A 118 -17.43 -1.34 -21.51
C TYR A 118 -16.81 -2.66 -21.01
N LYS A 119 -17.13 -3.09 -19.79
CA LYS A 119 -16.62 -4.37 -19.23
C LYS A 119 -17.17 -5.60 -19.95
N GLN A 120 -18.38 -5.52 -20.51
CA GLN A 120 -19.02 -6.62 -21.24
C GLN A 120 -18.48 -6.76 -22.67
N LEU A 121 -17.88 -5.72 -23.24
CA LEU A 121 -17.30 -5.80 -24.58
C LEU A 121 -16.22 -6.90 -24.68
N PRO A 122 -16.14 -7.62 -25.82
CA PRO A 122 -15.05 -8.55 -26.10
C PRO A 122 -13.67 -7.87 -25.96
N LYS A 123 -12.65 -8.64 -25.58
CA LYS A 123 -11.28 -8.10 -25.40
C LYS A 123 -10.75 -7.42 -26.67
N SER A 124 -11.12 -7.92 -27.84
CA SER A 124 -10.78 -7.34 -29.15
C SER A 124 -11.36 -5.93 -29.30
N SER A 125 -12.66 -5.76 -29.03
CA SER A 125 -13.35 -4.46 -29.12
C SER A 125 -12.81 -3.44 -28.12
N ARG A 126 -12.43 -3.86 -26.91
CA ARG A 126 -11.88 -2.96 -25.88
C ARG A 126 -10.55 -2.31 -26.24
N LYS A 127 -9.71 -2.96 -27.06
CA LYS A 127 -8.42 -2.37 -27.48
C LYS A 127 -8.57 -1.15 -28.38
N ASN A 128 -9.66 -1.09 -29.16
CA ASN A 128 -9.94 0.00 -30.10
C ASN A 128 -10.57 1.24 -29.41
N LEU A 129 -10.97 1.12 -28.15
CA LEU A 129 -11.64 2.15 -27.35
C LEU A 129 -10.73 2.79 -26.29
N ARG A 130 -9.43 2.48 -26.32
CA ARG A 130 -8.45 2.89 -25.29
C ARG A 130 -7.82 4.23 -25.57
#